data_AF-A0A7S0M8C0-F1
#
_entry.id   AF-A0A7S0M8C0-F1
#
_cell.length_a   1.000
_cell.length_b   1.000
_cell.length_c   1.000
_cell.angle_alpha   90.00
_cell.angle_beta   90.00
_cell.angle_gamma   90.00
#
_symmetry.space_group_name_H-M   'P 1'
#
loop_
_entity.id
_entity.type
_entity.pdbx_description
1 polymer ?
#
loop_
_entity_poly.entity_id
_entity_poly.type
_entity_poly.pdbx_seq_one_letter_code
_entity_poly.pdbx_strand_id
1 'polypeptide(L)'
;GVEILENKPIVHPTMGPGQHTQKRYRIDRRFPAWLRTIAPKSGSTLEESSTNCFPITSTVVKLPLFQKFTIRIDTIHVEDNGSTPNIHNLSEKLLSQRKVVYMDIAAKKDQGGNKMYEKEEADPSEFKSAKTGRGPLRPGWQKTVKPVMC
;
A
#
# COMPACT_ATOMS: atom_id res chain seq x y z
N GLY A 1 -7.91 15.47 -3.82
CA GLY A 1 -6.53 15.73 -4.28
C GLY A 1 -5.56 15.43 -3.15
N VAL A 2 -4.25 15.37 -3.44
CA VAL A 2 -3.20 15.14 -2.43
C VAL A 2 -2.44 16.46 -2.20
N GLU A 3 -2.27 16.84 -0.95
CA GLU A 3 -1.50 18.01 -0.52
C GLU A 3 -0.34 17.51 0.37
N ILE A 4 0.89 17.91 0.05
CA ILE A 4 2.07 17.52 0.84
C ILE A 4 2.32 18.64 1.86
N LEU A 5 2.21 18.31 3.14
CA LEU A 5 2.41 19.25 4.25
C LEU A 5 3.86 19.25 4.72
N GLU A 6 4.49 18.08 4.74
CA GLU A 6 5.87 17.90 5.15
C GLU A 6 6.54 16.82 4.30
N ASN A 7 7.82 17.04 3.99
CA ASN A 7 8.68 16.05 3.34
C ASN A 7 10.13 16.34 3.74
N LYS A 8 10.65 15.61 4.73
CA LYS A 8 12.00 15.86 5.27
C LYS A 8 12.77 14.57 5.59
N PRO A 9 14.10 14.58 5.48
CA PRO A 9 14.92 13.50 5.98
C PRO A 9 14.83 13.43 7.51
N ILE A 10 14.94 12.22 8.05
CA ILE A 10 14.98 11.94 9.49
C ILE A 10 15.98 10.83 9.80
N VAL A 11 16.31 10.67 11.08
CA VAL A 11 16.97 9.48 11.61
C VAL A 11 16.06 8.86 12.66
N HIS A 12 15.46 7.72 12.36
CA HIS A 12 14.60 7.00 13.28
C HIS A 12 15.45 6.25 14.32
N PRO A 13 15.11 6.29 15.62
CA PRO A 13 15.93 5.70 16.69
C PRO A 13 16.27 4.22 16.48
N THR A 14 15.36 3.46 15.89
CA THR A 14 15.51 2.00 15.69
C THR A 14 15.62 1.56 14.23
N MET A 15 15.17 2.39 13.28
CA MET A 15 15.13 2.03 11.85
C MET A 15 16.24 2.73 11.05
N GLY A 16 16.97 3.67 11.67
CA GLY A 16 18.06 4.40 11.03
C GLY A 16 17.57 5.54 10.13
N PRO A 17 18.42 6.00 9.19
CA PRO A 17 18.09 7.09 8.27
C PRO A 17 16.83 6.80 7.44
N GLY A 18 16.04 7.83 7.18
CA GLY A 18 14.85 7.70 6.35
C GLY A 18 14.23 9.04 5.98
N GLN A 19 13.00 8.98 5.50
CA GLN A 19 12.20 10.14 5.10
C GLN A 19 10.89 10.16 5.87
N HIS A 20 10.56 11.30 6.44
CA HIS A 20 9.23 11.57 6.99
C HIS A 20 8.41 12.39 5.99
N THR A 21 7.17 11.97 5.77
CA THR A 21 6.21 12.73 4.98
C THR A 21 4.90 12.89 5.72
N GLN A 22 4.28 14.06 5.57
CA GLN A 22 2.91 14.31 5.98
C GLN A 22 2.11 14.74 4.77
N LYS A 23 0.97 14.07 4.54
CA LYS A 23 0.10 14.35 3.41
C LYS A 23 -1.33 14.50 3.88
N ARG A 24 -2.06 15.37 3.20
CA ARG A 24 -3.49 15.58 3.37
C ARG A 24 -4.21 15.20 2.08
N TYR A 25 -5.13 14.26 2.19
CA TYR A 25 -5.99 13.84 1.09
C TYR A 25 -7.36 14.48 1.25
N ARG A 26 -7.78 15.31 0.28
CA ARG A 26 -9.16 15.80 0.22
C ARG A 26 -10.05 14.74 -0.42
N ILE A 27 -11.02 14.22 0.34
CA ILE A 27 -11.83 13.05 -0.03
C ILE A 27 -13.35 13.32 -0.05
N ASP A 28 -13.76 14.58 0.05
CA ASP A 28 -15.17 15.03 0.10
C ASP A 28 -16.06 14.37 -0.97
N ARG A 29 -15.55 14.27 -2.20
CA ARG A 29 -16.27 13.69 -3.36
C ARG A 29 -16.16 12.17 -3.46
N ARG A 30 -15.35 11.53 -2.61
CA ARG A 30 -15.09 10.08 -2.61
C ARG A 30 -15.78 9.34 -1.47
N PHE A 31 -16.50 10.03 -0.59
CA PHE A 31 -17.23 9.38 0.48
C PHE A 31 -18.52 8.68 0.01
N PRO A 32 -18.83 7.49 0.58
CA PRO A 32 -20.15 6.90 0.47
C PRO A 32 -21.25 7.91 0.82
N ALA A 33 -22.43 7.77 0.21
CA ALA A 33 -23.52 8.74 0.37
C ALA A 33 -23.90 8.98 1.85
N TRP A 34 -23.98 7.91 2.65
CA TRP A 34 -24.29 8.01 4.09
C TRP A 34 -23.22 8.76 4.89
N LEU A 35 -21.96 8.75 4.45
CA LEU A 35 -20.87 9.41 5.16
C LEU A 35 -20.84 10.92 4.85
N ARG A 36 -21.30 11.30 3.64
CA ARG A 36 -21.47 12.71 3.25
C ARG A 36 -22.54 13.43 4.06
N THR A 37 -23.56 12.74 4.58
CA THR A 37 -24.63 13.38 5.37
C THR A 37 -24.21 13.78 6.78
N ILE A 38 -23.17 13.13 7.33
CA ILE A 38 -22.64 13.43 8.68
C ILE A 38 -21.33 14.22 8.64
N ALA A 39 -20.70 14.35 7.48
CA ALA A 39 -19.46 15.08 7.29
C ALA A 39 -19.67 16.62 7.33
N PRO A 40 -18.76 17.39 7.94
CA PRO A 40 -18.79 18.84 7.91
C PRO A 40 -18.76 19.38 6.48
N LYS A 41 -19.51 20.46 6.23
CA LYS A 41 -19.54 21.14 4.92
C LYS A 41 -18.17 21.73 4.52
N SER A 42 -17.26 21.93 5.47
CA SER A 42 -15.89 22.41 5.24
C SER A 42 -14.97 21.38 4.53
N GLY A 43 -15.49 20.20 4.21
CA GLY A 43 -14.73 19.12 3.61
C GLY A 43 -14.17 18.15 4.66
N SER A 44 -13.91 16.94 4.22
CA SER A 44 -13.29 15.87 4.98
C SER A 44 -11.95 15.49 4.37
N THR A 45 -10.94 15.52 5.22
CA THR A 45 -9.57 15.22 4.88
C THR A 45 -9.15 13.91 5.52
N LEU A 46 -8.29 13.14 4.86
CA LEU A 46 -7.46 12.15 5.53
C LEU A 46 -6.09 12.75 5.74
N GLU A 47 -5.51 12.54 6.90
CA GLU A 47 -4.15 12.96 7.22
C GLU A 47 -3.28 11.72 7.36
N GLU A 48 -2.27 11.61 6.49
CA GLU A 48 -1.27 10.56 6.49
C GLU A 48 0.03 11.11 7.06
N SER A 49 0.62 10.38 7.99
CA SER A 49 1.99 10.56 8.45
C SER A 49 2.74 9.27 8.17
N SER A 50 3.80 9.33 7.38
CA SER A 50 4.57 8.18 6.93
C SER A 50 6.04 8.36 7.26
N THR A 51 6.64 7.35 7.87
CA THR A 51 8.06 7.24 8.14
C THR A 51 8.62 6.10 7.31
N ASN A 52 9.36 6.43 6.27
CA ASN A 52 10.00 5.48 5.37
C ASN A 52 11.48 5.37 5.68
N CYS A 53 11.87 4.27 6.32
CA CYS A 53 13.25 3.89 6.62
C CYS A 53 13.52 2.55 5.92
N PHE A 54 13.51 2.56 4.57
CA PHE A 54 13.63 1.35 3.75
C PHE A 54 14.73 0.40 4.30
N PRO A 55 14.41 -0.90 4.50
CA PRO A 55 13.25 -1.63 3.96
C PRO A 55 11.96 -1.52 4.78
N ILE A 56 11.96 -0.83 5.92
CA ILE A 56 10.81 -0.75 6.82
C ILE A 56 10.10 0.60 6.65
N THR A 57 8.79 0.57 6.51
CA THR A 57 7.96 1.79 6.45
C THR A 57 6.78 1.65 7.40
N SER A 58 6.50 2.70 8.16
CA SER A 58 5.32 2.79 9.01
C SER A 58 4.51 4.02 8.62
N THR A 59 3.23 3.82 8.35
CA THR A 59 2.31 4.87 7.92
C THR A 59 1.05 4.84 8.77
N VAL A 60 0.65 6.00 9.27
CA VAL A 60 -0.58 6.19 10.04
C VAL A 60 -1.47 7.15 9.27
N VAL A 61 -2.69 6.72 8.99
CA VAL A 61 -3.73 7.54 8.36
C VAL A 61 -4.85 7.77 9.37
N LYS A 62 -5.19 9.03 9.59
CA LYS A 62 -6.28 9.46 10.46
C LYS A 62 -7.34 10.18 9.66
N LEU A 63 -8.56 10.15 10.16
CA LEU A 63 -9.68 10.94 9.66
C LEU A 63 -10.06 11.91 10.77
N PRO A 64 -9.67 13.21 10.72
CA PRO A 64 -9.91 14.16 11.80
C PRO A 64 -11.38 14.25 12.24
N LEU A 65 -12.31 13.97 11.33
CA LEU A 65 -13.75 13.88 11.63
C LEU A 65 -14.09 12.80 12.67
N PHE A 66 -13.35 11.70 12.72
CA PHE A 66 -13.54 10.62 13.70
C PHE A 66 -12.26 10.42 14.50
N GLN A 67 -12.21 11.00 15.70
CA GLN A 67 -11.01 10.96 16.56
C GLN A 67 -10.50 9.54 16.87
N LYS A 68 -11.41 8.53 16.87
CA LYS A 68 -11.07 7.12 17.12
C LYS A 68 -10.69 6.34 15.86
N PHE A 69 -10.85 6.92 14.67
CA PHE A 69 -10.53 6.24 13.41
C PHE A 69 -9.03 6.32 13.14
N THR A 70 -8.41 5.17 12.88
CA THR A 70 -7.01 5.08 12.48
C THR A 70 -6.81 3.88 11.58
N ILE A 71 -6.07 4.08 10.49
CA ILE A 71 -5.49 3.01 9.69
C ILE A 71 -3.98 3.05 9.90
N ARG A 72 -3.39 1.91 10.22
CA ARG A 72 -1.94 1.76 10.31
C ARG A 72 -1.49 0.77 9.23
N ILE A 73 -0.49 1.17 8.47
CA ILE A 73 0.13 0.38 7.41
C ILE A 73 1.62 0.27 7.77
N ASP A 74 2.03 -0.91 8.21
CA ASP A 74 3.44 -1.24 8.39
C ASP A 74 3.86 -2.15 7.23
N THR A 75 5.00 -1.87 6.62
CA THR A 75 5.50 -2.58 5.44
C THR A 75 6.97 -2.92 5.66
N ILE A 76 7.34 -4.15 5.33
CA ILE A 76 8.73 -4.63 5.32
C ILE A 76 8.96 -5.20 3.93
N HIS A 77 9.96 -4.67 3.22
CA HIS A 77 10.36 -5.18 1.91
C HIS A 77 11.44 -6.24 2.10
N VAL A 78 11.22 -7.45 1.58
CA VAL A 78 12.17 -8.56 1.67
C VAL A 78 12.43 -9.23 0.33
N GLU A 79 13.64 -9.76 0.16
CA GLU A 79 14.06 -10.49 -1.05
C GLU A 79 13.57 -11.95 -1.05
N ASP A 80 12.29 -12.16 -0.76
CA ASP A 80 11.61 -13.45 -0.86
C ASP A 80 10.37 -13.36 -1.77
N ASN A 81 9.56 -14.43 -1.81
CA ASN A 81 8.32 -14.48 -2.58
C ASN A 81 7.07 -14.54 -1.68
N GLY A 82 7.12 -13.90 -0.51
CA GLY A 82 6.05 -13.91 0.48
C GLY A 82 6.01 -15.19 1.32
N SER A 83 7.16 -15.86 1.43
CA SER A 83 7.31 -17.14 2.13
C SER A 83 7.57 -16.99 3.63
N THR A 84 8.06 -15.83 4.07
CA THR A 84 8.40 -15.59 5.48
C THR A 84 7.13 -15.47 6.33
N PRO A 85 6.84 -16.45 7.23
CA PRO A 85 5.67 -16.38 8.09
C PRO A 85 5.85 -15.32 9.18
N ASN A 86 4.76 -14.64 9.53
CA ASN A 86 4.71 -13.68 10.65
C ASN A 86 5.86 -12.65 10.69
N ILE A 87 6.25 -12.09 9.53
CA ILE A 87 7.41 -11.18 9.43
C ILE A 87 7.34 -9.93 10.34
N HIS A 88 6.15 -9.48 10.69
CA HIS A 88 5.93 -8.38 11.63
C HIS A 88 6.02 -8.79 13.10
N ASN A 89 6.35 -10.06 13.39
CA ASN A 89 6.45 -10.63 14.72
C ASN A 89 5.20 -10.35 15.59
N LEU A 90 4.01 -10.60 15.02
CA LEU A 90 2.77 -10.44 15.74
C LEU A 90 2.67 -11.47 16.87
N SER A 91 2.07 -11.08 18.00
CA SER A 91 1.71 -12.01 19.07
C SER A 91 0.67 -13.03 18.59
N GLU A 92 0.58 -14.18 19.26
CA GLU A 92 -0.39 -15.24 18.91
C GLU A 92 -1.84 -14.72 18.83
N LYS A 93 -2.21 -13.81 19.74
CA LYS A 93 -3.53 -13.18 19.75
C LYS A 93 -3.78 -12.36 18.48
N LEU A 94 -2.83 -11.54 18.03
CA LEU A 94 -2.98 -10.74 16.82
C LEU A 94 -2.85 -11.61 15.56
N LEU A 95 -1.98 -12.61 15.60
CA LEU A 95 -1.74 -13.53 14.49
C LEU A 95 -3.00 -14.36 14.18
N SER A 96 -3.72 -14.82 15.20
CA SER A 96 -5.00 -15.56 15.04
C SER A 96 -6.14 -14.71 14.47
N GLN A 97 -6.08 -13.38 14.61
CA GLN A 97 -7.06 -12.45 14.05
C GLN A 97 -6.69 -11.98 12.64
N ARG A 98 -5.46 -12.27 12.19
CA ARG A 98 -4.93 -11.77 10.92
C ARG A 98 -5.52 -12.56 9.75
N LYS A 99 -5.94 -11.82 8.71
CA LYS A 99 -6.19 -12.36 7.38
C LYS A 99 -4.99 -12.11 6.47
N VAL A 100 -4.51 -13.15 5.80
CA VAL A 100 -3.46 -13.03 4.75
C VAL A 100 -4.14 -12.99 3.39
N VAL A 101 -3.76 -12.02 2.56
CA VAL A 101 -4.22 -11.87 1.18
C VAL A 101 -2.99 -11.73 0.29
N TYR A 102 -2.84 -12.65 -0.66
CA TYR A 102 -1.80 -12.58 -1.68
C TYR A 102 -2.33 -11.81 -2.88
N MET A 103 -1.59 -10.78 -3.32
CA MET A 103 -1.91 -10.00 -4.51
C MET A 103 -1.02 -10.45 -5.66
N ASP A 104 -1.60 -11.05 -6.71
CA ASP A 104 -0.88 -11.40 -7.92
C ASP A 104 -1.10 -10.32 -9.00
N ILE A 105 -0.04 -9.58 -9.29
CA ILE A 105 -0.06 -8.50 -10.30
C ILE A 105 -0.28 -9.01 -11.73
N ALA A 106 -0.11 -10.32 -11.97
CA ALA A 106 -0.34 -10.97 -13.26
C ALA A 106 -1.61 -11.84 -13.26
N ALA A 107 -2.43 -11.80 -12.19
CA ALA A 107 -3.70 -12.50 -12.17
C ALA A 107 -4.62 -11.97 -13.28
N LYS A 108 -5.29 -12.89 -13.98
CA LYS A 108 -6.32 -12.52 -14.96
C LYS A 108 -7.44 -11.76 -14.24
N LYS A 109 -7.97 -10.75 -14.93
CA LYS A 109 -9.10 -9.94 -14.43
C LYS A 109 -10.27 -10.85 -14.05
N ASP A 110 -10.71 -10.79 -12.80
CA ASP A 110 -11.99 -11.38 -12.43
C ASP A 110 -13.11 -10.70 -13.22
N GLN A 111 -14.08 -11.47 -13.69
CA GLN A 111 -15.19 -11.00 -14.55
C GLN A 111 -16.09 -9.93 -13.91
N GLY A 112 -15.84 -9.51 -12.66
CA GLY A 112 -16.60 -8.49 -11.92
C GLY A 112 -15.80 -7.27 -11.45
N GLY A 113 -14.51 -7.17 -11.77
CA GLY A 113 -13.69 -6.03 -11.37
C GLY A 113 -13.81 -4.86 -12.36
N ASN A 114 -14.35 -3.72 -11.92
CA ASN A 114 -14.29 -2.47 -12.70
C ASN A 114 -12.85 -2.21 -13.19
N LYS A 115 -12.70 -1.80 -14.45
CA LYS A 115 -11.40 -1.44 -15.06
C LYS A 115 -10.63 -0.49 -14.14
N MET A 116 -9.60 -0.99 -13.44
CA MET A 116 -8.63 -0.13 -12.76
C MET A 116 -7.49 0.29 -13.69
N TYR A 117 -7.24 -0.51 -14.73
CA TYR A 117 -6.24 -0.24 -15.77
C TYR A 117 -6.95 -0.14 -17.12
N GLU A 118 -6.93 1.06 -17.70
CA GLU A 118 -7.60 1.37 -18.97
C GLU A 118 -6.81 0.89 -20.19
N LYS A 119 -5.52 0.58 -20.04
CA LYS A 119 -4.60 0.28 -21.15
C LYS A 119 -4.01 -1.12 -21.03
N GLU A 120 -4.04 -1.88 -22.13
CA GLU A 120 -3.44 -3.22 -22.26
C GLU A 120 -1.92 -3.20 -22.05
N GLU A 121 -1.25 -2.08 -22.37
CA GLU A 121 0.18 -1.85 -22.17
C GLU A 121 0.65 -1.94 -20.70
N ALA A 122 -0.28 -1.83 -19.75
CA ALA A 122 0.00 -1.90 -18.32
C ALA A 122 -0.18 -3.31 -17.73
N ASP A 123 -0.58 -4.31 -18.53
CA ASP A 123 -0.80 -5.68 -18.07
C ASP A 123 0.54 -6.43 -17.94
N PRO A 124 0.98 -6.80 -16.71
CA PRO A 124 2.25 -7.52 -16.53
C PRO A 124 2.28 -8.91 -17.18
N SER A 125 1.12 -9.49 -17.50
CA SER A 125 1.01 -10.78 -18.17
C SER A 125 1.25 -10.71 -19.69
N GLU A 126 1.24 -9.51 -20.26
CA GLU A 126 1.49 -9.23 -21.68
C GLU A 126 2.74 -8.37 -21.89
N PHE A 127 3.12 -7.57 -20.89
CA PHE A 127 4.25 -6.64 -20.97
C PHE A 127 5.61 -7.33 -20.91
N LYS A 128 6.54 -6.93 -21.80
CA LYS A 128 7.96 -7.29 -21.75
C LYS A 128 8.84 -6.05 -21.81
N SER A 129 9.76 -5.93 -20.85
CA SER A 129 10.71 -4.83 -20.81
C SER A 129 11.78 -4.96 -21.90
N ALA A 130 11.88 -3.96 -22.79
CA ALA A 130 12.96 -3.91 -23.79
C ALA A 130 14.36 -3.73 -23.17
N LYS A 131 14.45 -3.07 -22.01
CA LYS A 131 15.74 -2.78 -21.34
C LYS A 131 16.25 -3.96 -20.50
N THR A 132 15.37 -4.63 -19.78
CA THR A 132 15.76 -5.68 -18.82
C THR A 132 15.42 -7.09 -19.28
N GLY A 133 14.60 -7.24 -20.33
CA GLY A 133 14.09 -8.51 -20.80
C GLY A 133 13.06 -9.18 -19.89
N ARG A 134 12.73 -8.59 -18.72
CA ARG A 134 11.75 -9.14 -17.77
C ARG A 134 10.34 -9.14 -18.35
N GLY A 135 9.57 -10.15 -17.96
CA GLY A 135 8.22 -10.38 -18.45
C GLY A 135 8.19 -11.05 -19.83
N PRO A 136 7.00 -11.42 -20.33
CA PRO A 136 5.71 -11.36 -19.63
C PRO A 136 5.64 -12.30 -18.42
N LEU A 137 4.90 -11.90 -17.39
CA LEU A 137 4.69 -12.71 -16.20
C LEU A 137 3.62 -13.77 -16.47
N ARG A 138 4.00 -15.04 -16.37
CA ARG A 138 3.09 -16.18 -16.55
C ARG A 138 2.58 -16.68 -15.19
N PRO A 139 1.48 -17.46 -15.15
CA PRO A 139 1.00 -18.04 -13.89
C PRO A 139 2.13 -18.75 -13.12
N GLY A 140 2.30 -18.42 -11.83
CA GLY A 140 3.38 -18.93 -10.99
C GLY A 140 4.74 -18.23 -11.14
N TRP A 141 4.80 -17.07 -11.81
CA TRP A 141 6.02 -16.29 -12.00
C TRP A 141 6.80 -16.00 -10.70
N GLN A 142 6.11 -15.92 -9.56
CA GLN A 142 6.69 -15.68 -8.24
C GLN A 142 7.73 -16.75 -7.83
N LYS A 143 7.69 -17.94 -8.45
CA LYS A 143 8.63 -19.03 -8.22
C LYS A 143 9.76 -19.10 -9.25
N THR A 144 9.56 -18.55 -10.44
CA THR A 144 10.44 -18.76 -11.60
C THR A 144 11.21 -17.51 -12.02
N VAL A 145 10.75 -16.32 -11.65
CA VAL A 145 11.38 -15.05 -12.02
C VAL A 145 12.35 -14.58 -10.94
N LYS A 146 13.50 -14.04 -11.38
CA LYS A 146 14.47 -13.35 -10.53
C LYS A 146 14.91 -12.01 -11.19
N PRO A 147 15.22 -10.97 -10.40
CA PRO A 147 15.02 -10.88 -8.95
C PRO A 147 13.53 -10.84 -8.57
N VAL A 148 13.22 -11.19 -7.32
CA VAL A 148 11.88 -11.13 -6.73
C VAL A 148 11.96 -10.54 -5.33
N MET A 149 10.92 -9.83 -4.93
CA MET A 149 10.73 -9.29 -3.58
C MET A 149 9.25 -9.37 -3.21
N CYS A 150 8.98 -9.34 -1.91
CA CYS A 150 7.64 -9.25 -1.33
C CYS A 150 7.56 -8.13 -0.29
#